data_AF-A0AB37L207-F1
#
_entry.id   AF-A0AB37L207-F1
#
_cell.length_a   1.000
_cell.length_b   1.000
_cell.length_c   1.000
_cell.angle_alpha   90.00
_cell.angle_beta   90.00
_cell.angle_gamma   90.00
#
_symmetry.space_group_name_H-M   'P 1'
#
loop_
_entity.id
_entity.type
_entity.pdbx_description
1 polymer ?
#
loop_
_entity_poly.entity_id
_entity_poly.type
_entity_poly.pdbx_seq_one_letter_code
_entity_poly.pdbx_strand_id
1 'polypeptide(L)'
;MTQFILHYRAVRESEALHYIYQLADALKFIHQHQMNHLDIKPGNVLLDNNNNATLIDFGLSKRYDGEGHQTSTTPIGISAGYAPMEQYKQGGVSTFSPATDIYSLGATLYKLLTNETPPDASDVNDDGLPPLPPSISQSTADTIEKAMQPRRRDRPQSIDEFLSLLTNNNKPSMQYNEEESETTIIPSISPKAEEEPGSPNIPPKRANHLSNREIWFIAILILLVTSIFVINKTSYNVPAQNSDTAVAIENPIPNLPAQPIDLGLSVKWASWNVGASSPEDYGGLYGWADPTGNNTSTNNTDYPNNNPPSNICGTNYDIAHIKWGENWRLPTKNEVLELCEKCSWKWTSYKGSNGYMITGPSGNYIFLPAVGQRYGTNIGSQKNFGYYWSGTLYSTGYSNYLSFSNTQYQLSFTLRYLGCSVRPVSK
;
A
#
# COMPACT_ATOMS: atom_id res chain seq x y z
N MET A 1 -1.32 -17.03 -17.92
CA MET A 1 -0.17 -16.32 -18.47
C MET A 1 1.10 -16.52 -17.62
N THR A 2 1.08 -16.43 -16.29
CA THR A 2 2.28 -16.70 -15.44
C THR A 2 3.03 -18.00 -15.78
N GLN A 3 2.34 -19.15 -15.92
CA GLN A 3 3.01 -20.42 -16.27
C GLN A 3 3.67 -20.41 -17.67
N PHE A 4 3.12 -19.64 -18.61
CA PHE A 4 3.70 -19.46 -19.95
C PHE A 4 5.00 -18.66 -19.88
N ILE A 5 5.01 -17.56 -19.12
CA ILE A 5 6.22 -16.74 -18.85
C ILE A 5 7.30 -17.54 -18.10
N LEU A 6 6.92 -18.46 -17.21
CA LEU A 6 7.87 -19.37 -16.55
C LEU A 6 8.46 -20.43 -17.50
N HIS A 7 7.76 -20.76 -18.60
CA HIS A 7 8.23 -21.75 -19.59
C HIS A 7 9.09 -21.11 -20.68
N TYR A 8 8.76 -19.89 -21.12
CA TYR A 8 9.48 -19.14 -22.15
C TYR A 8 10.28 -17.99 -21.53
N ARG A 9 11.62 -18.07 -21.58
CA ARG A 9 12.54 -17.14 -20.88
C ARG A 9 12.35 -15.65 -21.17
N ALA A 10 11.75 -15.28 -22.31
CA ALA A 10 11.17 -13.97 -22.60
C ALA A 10 10.12 -14.12 -23.70
N VAL A 11 9.05 -13.31 -23.68
CA VAL A 11 8.03 -13.33 -24.75
C VAL A 11 8.48 -12.38 -25.87
N ARG A 12 8.33 -12.81 -27.13
CA ARG A 12 8.64 -11.95 -28.28
C ARG A 12 7.73 -10.73 -28.30
N GLU A 13 8.25 -9.57 -28.71
CA GLU A 13 7.48 -8.32 -28.71
C GLU A 13 6.13 -8.44 -29.41
N SER A 14 6.07 -8.99 -30.62
CA SER A 14 4.82 -9.20 -31.37
C SER A 14 3.78 -10.03 -30.62
N GLU A 15 4.22 -10.94 -29.76
CA GLU A 15 3.39 -11.87 -29.00
C GLU A 15 2.96 -11.25 -27.66
N ALA A 16 3.84 -10.49 -27.01
CA ALA A 16 3.49 -9.64 -25.87
C ALA A 16 2.43 -8.60 -26.27
N LEU A 17 2.63 -7.91 -27.40
CA LEU A 17 1.68 -6.95 -27.95
C LEU A 17 0.34 -7.61 -28.31
N HIS A 18 0.34 -8.82 -28.89
CA HIS A 18 -0.89 -9.58 -29.16
C HIS A 18 -1.76 -9.79 -27.91
N TYR A 19 -1.14 -10.10 -26.77
CA TYR A 19 -1.87 -10.18 -25.49
C TYR A 19 -2.31 -8.80 -24.99
N ILE A 20 -1.44 -7.78 -25.07
CA ILE A 20 -1.77 -6.42 -24.61
C ILE A 20 -2.95 -5.82 -25.38
N TYR A 21 -3.07 -6.05 -26.69
CA TYR A 21 -4.25 -5.62 -27.45
C TYR A 21 -5.56 -6.24 -26.93
N GLN A 22 -5.55 -7.53 -26.57
CA GLN A 22 -6.73 -8.21 -26.02
C GLN A 22 -7.08 -7.73 -24.61
N LEU A 23 -6.07 -7.49 -23.77
CA LEU A 23 -6.27 -6.88 -22.45
C LEU A 23 -6.75 -5.44 -22.56
N ALA A 24 -6.24 -4.67 -23.52
CA ALA A 24 -6.68 -3.31 -23.79
C ALA A 24 -8.16 -3.26 -24.21
N ASP A 25 -8.62 -4.15 -25.08
CA ASP A 25 -10.04 -4.25 -25.46
C ASP A 25 -10.93 -4.57 -24.25
N ALA A 26 -10.52 -5.50 -23.39
CA ALA A 26 -11.23 -5.81 -22.15
C ALA A 26 -11.28 -4.61 -21.19
N LEU A 27 -10.18 -3.85 -21.07
CA LEU A 27 -10.11 -2.64 -20.25
C LEU A 27 -10.98 -1.52 -20.82
N LYS A 28 -10.98 -1.33 -22.15
CA LYS A 28 -11.83 -0.36 -22.84
C LYS A 28 -13.31 -0.62 -22.55
N PHE A 29 -13.73 -1.88 -22.57
CA PHE A 29 -15.10 -2.27 -22.22
C PHE A 29 -15.46 -1.93 -20.76
N ILE A 30 -14.63 -2.26 -19.78
CA ILE A 30 -14.96 -1.97 -18.37
C ILE A 30 -14.83 -0.48 -18.02
N HIS A 31 -13.91 0.26 -18.65
CA HIS A 31 -13.75 1.70 -18.47
C HIS A 31 -14.97 2.48 -19.00
N GLN A 32 -15.58 2.03 -20.11
CA GLN A 32 -16.87 2.56 -20.59
C GLN A 32 -18.02 2.37 -19.58
N HIS A 33 -17.92 1.37 -18.70
CA HIS A 33 -18.89 1.10 -17.63
C HIS A 33 -18.46 1.67 -16.26
N GLN A 34 -17.53 2.64 -16.27
CA GLN A 34 -16.96 3.30 -15.09
C GLN A 34 -16.47 2.31 -14.02
N MET A 35 -15.77 1.26 -14.47
CA MET A 35 -15.20 0.22 -13.61
C MET A 35 -13.69 0.15 -13.80
N ASN A 36 -12.92 0.19 -12.71
CA ASN A 36 -11.50 -0.16 -12.70
C ASN A 36 -11.31 -1.64 -12.29
N HIS A 37 -10.28 -2.31 -12.82
CA HIS A 37 -9.92 -3.67 -12.44
C HIS A 37 -9.01 -3.72 -11.20
N LEU A 38 -8.06 -2.77 -11.11
CA LEU A 38 -7.13 -2.56 -9.99
C LEU A 38 -6.13 -3.71 -9.70
N ASP A 39 -6.03 -4.72 -10.58
CA ASP A 39 -5.14 -5.87 -10.40
C ASP A 39 -4.73 -6.57 -11.70
N ILE A 40 -4.36 -5.78 -12.73
CA ILE A 40 -3.92 -6.34 -14.02
C ILE A 40 -2.47 -6.81 -13.89
N LYS A 41 -2.28 -8.13 -14.02
CA LYS A 41 -0.97 -8.80 -13.94
C LYS A 41 -1.03 -10.17 -14.63
N PRO A 42 0.09 -10.80 -15.03
CA PRO A 42 0.08 -12.13 -15.66
C PRO A 42 -0.54 -13.28 -14.84
N GLY A 43 -0.69 -13.10 -13.51
CA GLY A 43 -1.44 -14.02 -12.64
C GLY A 43 -2.93 -14.03 -12.94
N ASN A 44 -3.49 -12.88 -13.34
CA ASN A 44 -4.91 -12.65 -13.56
C ASN A 44 -5.26 -12.69 -15.06
N VAL A 45 -4.47 -13.38 -15.87
CA VAL A 45 -4.73 -13.56 -17.30
C VAL A 45 -4.61 -15.04 -17.66
N LEU A 46 -5.70 -15.64 -18.14
CA LEU A 46 -5.68 -16.98 -18.71
C LEU A 46 -5.29 -16.92 -20.19
N LEU A 47 -4.60 -17.97 -20.66
CA LEU A 47 -4.33 -18.18 -22.07
C LEU A 47 -5.10 -19.43 -22.50
N ASP A 48 -5.80 -19.37 -23.64
CA ASP A 48 -6.44 -20.54 -24.25
C ASP A 48 -5.48 -21.30 -25.19
N ASN A 49 -5.95 -22.43 -25.74
CA ASN A 49 -5.16 -23.24 -26.68
C ASN A 49 -4.90 -22.57 -28.04
N ASN A 50 -5.55 -21.43 -28.31
CA ASN A 50 -5.41 -20.64 -29.54
C ASN A 50 -4.53 -19.39 -29.32
N ASN A 51 -3.90 -19.26 -28.15
CA ASN A 51 -3.09 -18.12 -27.71
C ASN A 51 -3.88 -16.82 -27.41
N ASN A 52 -5.19 -16.91 -27.16
CA ASN A 52 -6.00 -15.76 -26.73
C ASN A 52 -5.84 -15.50 -25.23
N ALA A 53 -5.75 -14.23 -24.85
CA ALA A 53 -5.65 -13.76 -23.47
C ALA A 53 -7.03 -13.33 -22.92
N THR A 54 -7.47 -13.97 -21.84
CA THR A 54 -8.69 -13.58 -21.10
C THR A 54 -8.31 -13.00 -19.75
N LEU A 55 -8.71 -11.76 -19.48
CA LEU A 55 -8.59 -11.11 -18.18
C LEU A 55 -9.57 -11.76 -17.19
N ILE A 56 -9.06 -12.16 -16.01
CA ILE A 56 -9.83 -12.84 -14.95
C ILE A 56 -9.60 -12.16 -13.59
N ASP A 57 -10.36 -12.60 -12.58
CA ASP A 57 -10.30 -12.13 -11.20
C ASP A 57 -10.60 -10.63 -10.99
N PHE A 58 -11.89 -10.32 -11.09
CA PHE A 58 -12.47 -9.03 -10.73
C PHE A 58 -12.59 -8.82 -9.20
N GLY A 59 -11.93 -9.64 -8.37
CA GLY A 59 -12.03 -9.62 -6.91
C GLY A 59 -11.58 -8.33 -6.23
N LEU A 60 -10.82 -7.48 -6.94
CA LEU A 60 -10.41 -6.13 -6.51
C LEU A 60 -11.07 -5.00 -7.32
N SER A 61 -11.94 -5.34 -8.27
CA SER A 61 -12.57 -4.35 -9.15
C SER A 61 -13.47 -3.38 -8.39
N LYS A 62 -13.51 -2.13 -8.85
CA LYS A 62 -14.36 -1.07 -8.31
C LYS A 62 -15.19 -0.44 -9.40
N ARG A 63 -16.50 -0.35 -9.17
CA ARG A 63 -17.44 0.47 -9.93
C ARG A 63 -17.55 1.85 -9.29
N TYR A 64 -17.80 2.85 -10.13
CA TYR A 64 -17.97 4.25 -9.77
C TYR A 64 -19.26 4.81 -10.39
N ASP A 65 -19.73 5.94 -9.89
CA ASP A 65 -20.87 6.69 -10.43
C ASP A 65 -20.45 7.73 -11.48
N GLY A 66 -21.43 8.47 -12.02
CA GLY A 66 -21.21 9.53 -13.01
C GLY A 66 -20.36 10.70 -12.51
N GLU A 67 -20.19 10.86 -11.19
CA GLU A 67 -19.32 11.87 -10.56
C GLU A 67 -17.92 11.31 -10.25
N GLY A 68 -17.71 10.01 -10.48
CA GLY A 68 -16.45 9.30 -10.27
C GLY A 68 -16.26 8.78 -8.84
N HIS A 69 -17.28 8.82 -7.98
CA HIS A 69 -17.22 8.27 -6.62
C HIS A 69 -17.45 6.75 -6.61
N GLN A 70 -16.78 6.02 -5.72
CA GLN A 70 -16.92 4.56 -5.66
C GLN A 70 -18.33 4.14 -5.18
N THR A 71 -18.95 3.22 -5.91
CA THR A 71 -20.26 2.61 -5.57
C THR A 71 -20.13 1.20 -5.01
N SER A 72 -18.89 0.74 -4.77
CA SER A 72 -18.55 -0.65 -4.42
C SER A 72 -17.52 -0.73 -3.29
N THR A 73 -17.81 -1.59 -2.30
CA THR A 73 -17.04 -1.75 -1.06
C THR A 73 -15.89 -2.75 -1.15
N THR A 74 -15.49 -3.14 -2.37
CA THR A 74 -14.43 -4.12 -2.63
C THR A 74 -13.15 -3.80 -1.84
N PRO A 75 -12.54 -4.80 -1.16
CA PRO A 75 -11.28 -4.62 -0.44
C PRO A 75 -10.16 -4.08 -1.32
N ILE A 76 -9.18 -3.44 -0.69
CA ILE A 76 -7.97 -2.98 -1.38
C ILE A 76 -6.94 -4.11 -1.33
N GLY A 77 -6.61 -4.66 -2.49
CA GLY A 77 -5.44 -5.50 -2.68
C GLY A 77 -4.34 -4.73 -3.41
N ILE A 78 -3.10 -5.10 -3.14
CA ILE A 78 -1.90 -4.48 -3.70
C ILE A 78 -1.04 -5.58 -4.29
N SER A 79 -0.77 -5.48 -5.58
CA SER A 79 0.19 -6.33 -6.28
C SER A 79 1.50 -5.56 -6.48
N ALA A 80 2.56 -5.99 -5.82
CA ALA A 80 3.91 -5.41 -5.94
C ALA A 80 4.36 -5.35 -7.41
N GLY A 81 5.01 -4.26 -7.80
CA GLY A 81 5.33 -3.90 -9.19
C GLY A 81 4.15 -3.56 -10.12
N TYR A 82 2.93 -4.03 -9.86
CA TYR A 82 1.76 -3.81 -10.74
C TYR A 82 0.82 -2.70 -10.27
N ALA A 83 0.75 -2.43 -8.97
CA ALA A 83 -0.10 -1.39 -8.40
C ALA A 83 0.67 -0.04 -8.35
N PRO A 84 0.12 1.07 -8.89
CA PRO A 84 0.69 2.41 -8.74
C PRO A 84 0.46 3.00 -7.34
N MET A 85 1.27 4.01 -6.97
CA MET A 85 1.28 4.65 -5.64
C MET A 85 -0.09 5.07 -5.09
N GLU A 86 -1.03 5.51 -5.93
CA GLU A 86 -2.37 5.89 -5.47
C GLU A 86 -3.19 4.74 -4.87
N GLN A 87 -2.94 3.47 -5.23
CA GLN A 87 -3.62 2.32 -4.62
C GLN A 87 -3.21 2.12 -3.15
N TYR A 88 -2.00 2.54 -2.76
CA TYR A 88 -1.44 2.40 -1.41
C TYR A 88 -1.98 3.44 -0.42
N LYS A 89 -2.74 4.44 -0.90
CA LYS A 89 -3.34 5.47 -0.04
C LYS A 89 -4.39 4.85 0.88
N GLN A 90 -4.56 5.42 2.07
CA GLN A 90 -5.62 5.00 2.99
C GLN A 90 -7.00 5.23 2.34
N GLY A 91 -7.79 4.16 2.18
CA GLY A 91 -9.04 4.17 1.42
C GLY A 91 -8.90 3.81 -0.08
N GLY A 92 -7.67 3.62 -0.56
CA GLY A 92 -7.35 3.15 -1.91
C GLY A 92 -7.72 4.16 -2.99
N VAL A 93 -8.16 3.66 -4.15
CA VAL A 93 -8.62 4.48 -5.27
C VAL A 93 -10.07 4.90 -5.00
N SER A 94 -10.23 6.13 -4.51
CA SER A 94 -11.53 6.73 -4.21
C SER A 94 -12.24 7.33 -5.44
N THR A 95 -11.49 7.59 -6.51
CA THR A 95 -11.93 8.25 -7.75
C THR A 95 -11.66 7.38 -8.97
N PHE A 96 -12.64 7.17 -9.84
CA PHE A 96 -12.43 6.46 -11.12
C PHE A 96 -11.28 7.08 -11.91
N SER A 97 -10.39 6.24 -12.46
CA SER A 97 -9.32 6.72 -13.35
C SER A 97 -8.76 5.57 -14.19
N PRO A 98 -8.95 5.57 -15.53
CA PRO A 98 -8.32 4.62 -16.45
C PRO A 98 -6.79 4.54 -16.29
N ALA A 99 -6.15 5.67 -15.99
CA ALA A 99 -4.71 5.80 -15.77
C ALA A 99 -4.18 4.90 -14.63
N THR A 100 -5.04 4.43 -13.72
CA THR A 100 -4.67 3.43 -12.69
C THR A 100 -4.45 2.06 -13.32
N ASP A 101 -5.43 1.56 -14.07
CA ASP A 101 -5.33 0.26 -14.76
C ASP A 101 -4.27 0.27 -15.88
N ILE A 102 -4.09 1.43 -16.55
CA ILE A 102 -3.09 1.62 -17.60
C ILE A 102 -1.66 1.46 -17.05
N TYR A 103 -1.41 1.86 -15.80
CA TYR A 103 -0.12 1.58 -15.14
C TYR A 103 0.11 0.07 -15.01
N SER A 104 -0.89 -0.67 -14.51
CA SER A 104 -0.82 -2.13 -14.35
C SER A 104 -0.73 -2.87 -15.69
N LEU A 105 -1.33 -2.33 -16.76
CA LEU A 105 -1.17 -2.81 -18.13
C LEU A 105 0.27 -2.60 -18.64
N GLY A 106 0.85 -1.42 -18.40
CA GLY A 106 2.26 -1.12 -18.69
C GLY A 106 3.23 -2.04 -17.93
N ALA A 107 2.98 -2.26 -16.64
CA ALA A 107 3.72 -3.20 -15.80
C ALA A 107 3.58 -4.67 -16.29
N THR A 108 2.42 -5.04 -16.83
CA THR A 108 2.21 -6.35 -17.46
C THR A 108 3.01 -6.50 -18.76
N LEU A 109 3.06 -5.45 -19.59
CA LEU A 109 3.88 -5.42 -20.81
C LEU A 109 5.39 -5.45 -20.48
N TYR A 110 5.83 -4.71 -19.45
CA TYR A 110 7.19 -4.81 -18.90
C TYR A 110 7.53 -6.27 -18.58
N LYS A 111 6.71 -6.94 -17.73
CA LYS A 111 6.96 -8.33 -17.32
C LYS A 111 7.03 -9.31 -18.49
N LEU A 112 6.20 -9.13 -19.52
CA LEU A 112 6.20 -10.00 -20.71
C LEU A 112 7.52 -9.91 -21.50
N LEU A 113 8.08 -8.71 -21.61
CA LEU A 113 9.27 -8.43 -22.43
C LEU A 113 10.59 -8.64 -21.69
N THR A 114 10.64 -8.31 -20.40
CA THR A 114 11.86 -8.45 -19.59
C THR A 114 11.96 -9.80 -18.89
N ASN A 115 10.82 -10.48 -18.66
CA ASN A 115 10.66 -11.56 -17.68
C ASN A 115 11.01 -11.18 -16.23
N GLU A 116 11.32 -9.90 -15.95
CA GLU A 116 11.58 -9.40 -14.61
C GLU A 116 10.30 -8.87 -13.98
N THR A 117 10.14 -9.08 -12.68
CA THR A 117 9.04 -8.44 -11.94
C THR A 117 9.23 -6.92 -12.05
N PRO A 118 8.18 -6.15 -12.40
CA PRO A 118 8.32 -4.70 -12.54
C PRO A 118 8.76 -4.08 -11.20
N PRO A 119 9.54 -2.98 -11.21
CA PRO A 119 9.95 -2.30 -9.98
C PRO A 119 8.74 -1.80 -9.20
N ASP A 120 8.86 -1.71 -7.87
CA ASP A 120 7.76 -1.17 -7.05
C ASP A 120 7.51 0.30 -7.40
N ALA A 121 6.26 0.77 -7.23
CA ALA A 121 5.87 2.12 -7.66
C ALA A 121 6.58 3.26 -6.90
N SER A 122 7.24 2.97 -5.77
CA SER A 122 8.20 3.84 -5.10
C SER A 122 9.48 3.99 -5.91
N ASP A 123 10.03 2.88 -6.38
CA ASP A 123 11.31 2.80 -7.07
C ASP A 123 11.17 3.47 -8.44
N VAL A 124 10.03 3.26 -9.12
CA VAL A 124 9.68 3.99 -10.35
C VAL A 124 9.49 5.49 -10.12
N ASN A 125 9.12 5.92 -8.90
CA ASN A 125 9.00 7.34 -8.55
C ASN A 125 10.36 8.01 -8.28
N ASP A 126 11.28 7.27 -7.66
CA ASP A 126 12.54 7.82 -7.17
C ASP A 126 13.67 7.67 -8.21
N ASP A 127 13.76 6.51 -8.86
CA ASP A 127 14.83 6.15 -9.82
C ASP A 127 14.35 6.02 -11.28
N GLY A 128 13.03 5.88 -11.51
CA GLY A 128 12.45 5.63 -12.82
C GLY A 128 12.42 4.13 -13.20
N LEU A 129 12.24 3.81 -14.49
CA LEU A 129 12.31 2.42 -14.95
C LEU A 129 13.76 2.00 -15.24
N PRO A 130 14.15 0.75 -14.91
CA PRO A 130 15.39 0.15 -15.41
C PRO A 130 15.43 0.14 -16.95
N PRO A 131 16.63 0.19 -17.57
CA PRO A 131 16.78 0.13 -19.02
C PRO A 131 16.05 -1.07 -19.63
N LEU A 132 15.16 -0.79 -20.58
CA LEU A 132 14.42 -1.83 -21.30
C LEU A 132 15.32 -2.56 -22.32
N PRO A 133 15.01 -3.82 -22.68
CA PRO A 133 15.84 -4.58 -23.61
C PRO A 133 15.93 -3.89 -24.98
N PRO A 134 17.13 -3.69 -25.57
CA PRO A 134 17.30 -3.00 -26.86
C PRO A 134 16.74 -3.78 -28.05
N SER A 135 16.14 -4.95 -27.81
CA SER A 135 15.46 -5.81 -28.78
C SER A 135 13.98 -5.47 -28.99
N ILE A 136 13.41 -4.52 -28.23
CA ILE A 136 12.03 -4.06 -28.40
C ILE A 136 11.99 -2.74 -29.20
N SER A 137 10.88 -2.45 -29.87
CA SER A 137 10.71 -1.18 -30.58
C SER A 137 10.67 0.02 -29.64
N GLN A 138 11.14 1.17 -30.12
CA GLN A 138 11.11 2.42 -29.34
C GLN A 138 9.69 2.81 -28.93
N SER A 139 8.69 2.63 -29.79
CA SER A 139 7.27 2.85 -29.45
C SER A 139 6.79 1.99 -28.28
N THR A 140 7.23 0.74 -28.20
CA THR A 140 6.91 -0.13 -27.05
C THR A 140 7.63 0.34 -25.79
N ALA A 141 8.91 0.72 -25.88
CA ALA A 141 9.66 1.28 -24.76
C ALA A 141 9.02 2.56 -24.22
N ASP A 142 8.80 3.55 -25.09
CA ASP A 142 8.14 4.82 -24.78
C ASP A 142 6.75 4.60 -24.15
N THR A 143 5.99 3.62 -24.66
CA THR A 143 4.66 3.29 -24.11
C THR A 143 4.74 2.75 -22.70
N ILE A 144 5.71 1.87 -22.39
CA ILE A 144 5.90 1.32 -21.04
C ILE A 144 6.31 2.45 -20.09
N GLU A 145 7.30 3.26 -20.47
CA GLU A 145 7.76 4.42 -19.69
C GLU A 145 6.65 5.45 -19.45
N LYS A 146 5.79 5.69 -20.45
CA LYS A 146 4.67 6.62 -20.37
C LYS A 146 3.52 6.06 -19.53
N ALA A 147 3.20 4.78 -19.66
CA ALA A 147 2.15 4.12 -18.88
C ALA A 147 2.53 3.98 -17.40
N MET A 148 3.81 3.71 -17.10
CA MET A 148 4.32 3.54 -15.74
C MET A 148 4.75 4.84 -15.06
N GLN A 149 4.38 6.02 -15.59
CA GLN A 149 4.72 7.30 -14.95
C GLN A 149 4.19 7.37 -13.50
N PRO A 150 4.98 7.88 -12.53
CA PRO A 150 4.57 7.87 -11.11
C PRO A 150 3.25 8.60 -10.84
N ARG A 151 3.04 9.73 -11.52
CA ARG A 151 1.87 10.59 -11.37
C ARG A 151 0.79 10.22 -12.39
N ARG A 152 -0.41 9.87 -11.92
CA ARG A 152 -1.58 9.53 -12.76
C ARG A 152 -1.81 10.43 -13.97
N ARG A 153 -1.71 11.75 -13.80
CA ARG A 153 -1.97 12.75 -14.86
C ARG A 153 -0.93 12.75 -15.99
N ASP A 154 0.25 12.18 -15.73
CA ASP A 154 1.39 12.17 -16.65
C ASP A 154 1.42 10.85 -17.48
N ARG A 155 0.51 9.90 -17.18
CA ARG A 155 0.23 8.66 -17.94
C ARG A 155 -0.80 8.89 -19.06
N PRO A 156 -1.05 7.92 -19.97
CA PRO A 156 -2.22 7.96 -20.85
C PRO A 156 -3.52 7.94 -20.02
N GLN A 157 -4.48 8.78 -20.39
CA GLN A 157 -5.76 8.91 -19.70
C GLN A 157 -6.87 8.02 -20.29
N SER A 158 -6.60 7.33 -21.40
CA SER A 158 -7.51 6.36 -22.02
C SER A 158 -6.75 5.20 -22.65
N ILE A 159 -7.45 4.08 -22.88
CA ILE A 159 -6.90 2.94 -23.62
C ILE A 159 -6.56 3.31 -25.07
N ASP A 160 -7.37 4.14 -25.71
CA ASP A 160 -7.09 4.58 -27.09
C ASP A 160 -5.81 5.42 -27.19
N GLU A 161 -5.54 6.27 -26.18
CA GLU A 161 -4.28 7.00 -26.07
C GLU A 161 -3.10 6.03 -25.87
N PHE A 162 -3.21 5.06 -24.96
CA PHE A 162 -2.19 4.03 -24.73
C PHE A 162 -1.89 3.23 -26.03
N LEU A 163 -2.92 2.78 -26.76
CA LEU A 163 -2.74 2.05 -28.03
C LEU A 163 -2.17 2.93 -29.15
N SER A 164 -2.40 4.25 -29.11
CA SER A 164 -1.81 5.18 -30.07
C SER A 164 -0.29 5.30 -29.91
N LEU A 165 0.25 5.17 -28.70
CA LEU A 165 1.70 5.23 -28.44
C LEU A 165 2.43 4.01 -29.03
N LEU A 166 1.80 2.82 -28.97
CA LEU A 166 2.33 1.59 -29.57
C LEU A 166 2.47 1.66 -31.11
N THR A 167 1.82 2.63 -31.77
CA THR A 167 1.72 2.68 -33.24
C THR A 167 2.35 3.93 -33.89
N ASN A 168 2.67 4.99 -33.13
CA ASN A 168 2.96 6.32 -33.68
C ASN A 168 4.44 6.78 -33.78
N ASN A 169 5.43 5.88 -33.77
CA ASN A 169 6.84 6.28 -34.01
C ASN A 169 7.33 6.14 -35.47
N ASN A 170 6.42 5.96 -36.44
CA ASN A 170 6.72 6.00 -37.88
C ASN A 170 6.60 7.42 -38.50
N LYS A 171 6.84 8.48 -37.73
CA LYS A 171 7.03 9.85 -38.24
C LYS A 171 8.33 10.44 -37.71
N PRO A 172 9.24 10.92 -38.59
CA PRO A 172 10.46 11.58 -38.14
C PRO A 172 10.12 12.87 -37.39
N SER A 173 10.92 13.17 -36.37
CA SER A 173 10.82 14.38 -35.55
C SER A 173 10.91 15.64 -36.42
N MET A 174 9.82 16.40 -36.51
CA MET A 174 9.86 17.77 -37.03
C MET A 174 10.52 18.68 -35.99
N GLN A 175 11.70 19.21 -36.32
CA GLN A 175 12.25 20.38 -35.65
C GLN A 175 11.32 21.57 -35.91
N TYR A 176 11.00 22.33 -34.86
CA TYR A 176 10.47 23.68 -35.05
C TYR A 176 11.65 24.60 -35.39
N ASN A 177 11.83 24.88 -36.67
CA ASN A 177 12.58 26.05 -37.12
C ASN A 177 11.62 27.22 -37.30
N GLU A 178 11.96 28.36 -36.72
CA GLU A 178 11.37 29.65 -37.06
C GLU A 178 11.91 30.09 -38.44
N GLU A 179 11.05 30.52 -39.35
CA GLU A 179 11.46 31.39 -40.47
C GLU A 179 10.26 32.19 -41.01
N GLU A 180 10.56 33.36 -41.57
CA GLU A 180 9.63 34.46 -41.84
C GLU A 180 8.88 34.31 -43.18
N SER A 181 7.80 35.09 -43.37
CA SER A 181 7.37 35.48 -44.72
C SER A 181 6.91 36.94 -44.76
N GLU A 182 7.64 37.76 -45.52
CA GLU A 182 7.45 39.21 -45.68
C GLU A 182 6.76 39.54 -47.01
N THR A 183 5.77 40.45 -47.05
CA THR A 183 5.26 41.05 -48.33
C THR A 183 4.57 42.43 -48.17
N THR A 184 5.34 43.52 -48.03
CA THR A 184 5.53 44.59 -49.07
C THR A 184 4.35 44.90 -50.05
N ILE A 185 3.82 46.13 -50.29
CA ILE A 185 4.06 47.49 -49.71
C ILE A 185 3.00 48.57 -50.22
N ILE A 186 2.43 49.44 -49.34
CA ILE A 186 2.07 50.90 -49.53
C ILE A 186 0.97 51.35 -50.59
N PRO A 187 0.28 52.54 -50.53
CA PRO A 187 0.31 53.69 -49.58
C PRO A 187 -1.01 54.14 -48.88
N SER A 188 -0.78 54.92 -47.83
CA SER A 188 -1.62 55.79 -46.97
C SER A 188 -2.68 56.75 -47.56
N ILE A 189 -3.79 56.93 -46.82
CA ILE A 189 -4.46 58.22 -46.52
C ILE A 189 -4.94 58.22 -45.04
N SER A 190 -4.91 59.36 -44.36
CA SER A 190 -5.41 59.63 -42.99
C SER A 190 -6.34 60.86 -42.99
N PRO A 191 -7.05 61.22 -41.89
CA PRO A 191 -7.59 60.41 -40.79
C PRO A 191 -9.07 60.75 -40.43
N LYS A 192 -9.76 59.89 -39.66
CA LYS A 192 -10.69 60.36 -38.60
C LYS A 192 -10.94 59.30 -37.53
N ALA A 193 -11.26 59.74 -36.33
CA ALA A 193 -11.38 58.92 -35.11
C ALA A 193 -12.77 58.31 -34.92
N GLU A 194 -12.81 57.14 -34.26
CA GLU A 194 -13.89 56.72 -33.35
C GLU A 194 -13.39 55.60 -32.41
N GLU A 195 -14.12 55.38 -31.33
CA GLU A 195 -13.71 54.89 -30.00
C GLU A 195 -13.23 53.42 -29.89
N GLU A 196 -12.30 53.13 -28.95
CA GLU A 196 -11.95 51.77 -28.49
C GLU A 196 -12.55 51.44 -27.11
N PRO A 197 -13.06 50.20 -26.91
CA PRO A 197 -13.32 49.63 -25.60
C PRO A 197 -12.27 48.57 -25.18
N GLY A 198 -11.30 49.02 -24.38
CA GLY A 198 -10.92 48.38 -23.11
C GLY A 198 -10.53 46.89 -23.07
N SER A 199 -9.22 46.64 -22.93
CA SER A 199 -8.63 45.36 -22.51
C SER A 199 -9.20 44.83 -21.17
N PRO A 200 -9.52 43.52 -21.03
CA PRO A 200 -10.00 42.96 -19.78
C PRO A 200 -8.86 42.72 -18.77
N ASN A 201 -8.85 43.52 -17.70
CA ASN A 201 -7.98 43.34 -16.54
C ASN A 201 -8.22 42.00 -15.81
N ILE A 202 -7.14 41.33 -15.42
CA ILE A 202 -7.17 40.16 -14.53
C ILE A 202 -7.50 40.62 -13.09
N PRO A 203 -8.57 40.13 -12.43
CA PRO A 203 -8.86 40.48 -11.05
C PRO A 203 -8.00 39.66 -10.06
N PRO A 204 -7.59 40.24 -8.91
CA PRO A 204 -6.88 39.50 -7.88
C PRO A 204 -7.80 38.48 -7.17
N LYS A 205 -7.21 37.36 -6.72
CA LYS A 205 -7.91 36.30 -6.00
C LYS A 205 -8.64 36.84 -4.76
N ARG A 206 -9.97 36.69 -4.71
CA ARG A 206 -10.75 36.89 -3.47
C ARG A 206 -10.37 35.81 -2.45
N ALA A 207 -10.11 36.22 -1.21
CA ALA A 207 -10.15 35.31 -0.07
C ALA A 207 -11.61 34.91 0.20
N ASN A 208 -11.85 33.64 0.50
CA ASN A 208 -13.19 33.14 0.77
C ASN A 208 -13.67 33.62 2.14
N HIS A 209 -14.54 34.63 2.14
CA HIS A 209 -15.26 35.06 3.33
C HIS A 209 -16.45 34.11 3.53
N LEU A 210 -16.44 33.34 4.62
CA LEU A 210 -17.56 32.48 5.01
C LEU A 210 -18.84 33.32 5.16
N SER A 211 -19.95 32.82 4.64
CA SER A 211 -21.26 33.45 4.78
C SER A 211 -21.79 33.32 6.21
N ASN A 212 -22.68 34.23 6.62
CA ASN A 212 -23.25 34.20 7.97
C ASN A 212 -23.95 32.86 8.31
N ARG A 213 -24.48 32.11 7.32
CA ARG A 213 -25.05 30.79 7.55
C ARG A 213 -23.98 29.76 7.92
N GLU A 214 -22.83 29.78 7.28
CA GLU A 214 -21.71 28.86 7.56
C GLU A 214 -21.07 29.16 8.93
N ILE A 215 -20.99 30.44 9.31
CA ILE A 215 -20.56 30.86 10.66
C ILE A 215 -21.51 30.31 11.74
N TRP A 216 -22.83 30.36 11.52
CA TRP A 216 -23.81 29.76 12.43
C TRP A 216 -23.71 28.23 12.52
N PHE A 217 -23.45 27.53 11.41
CA PHE A 217 -23.22 26.07 11.44
C PHE A 217 -21.96 25.70 12.24
N ILE A 218 -20.87 26.44 12.10
CA ILE A 218 -19.62 26.22 12.87
C ILE A 218 -19.85 26.50 14.37
N ALA A 219 -20.60 27.56 14.71
CA ALA A 219 -20.93 27.88 16.10
C ALA A 219 -21.78 26.79 16.78
N ILE A 220 -22.77 26.23 16.08
CA ILE A 220 -23.60 25.11 16.58
C ILE A 220 -22.75 23.85 16.77
N LEU A 221 -21.82 23.56 15.86
CA LEU A 221 -20.91 22.42 15.96
C LEU A 221 -19.98 22.53 17.18
N ILE A 222 -19.44 23.73 17.47
CA ILE A 222 -18.59 23.99 18.65
C ILE A 222 -19.39 23.88 19.96
N LEU A 223 -20.66 24.32 19.98
CA LEU A 223 -21.56 24.15 21.14
C LEU A 223 -21.94 22.68 21.39
N LEU A 224 -22.09 21.87 20.34
CA LEU A 224 -22.31 20.43 20.46
C LEU A 224 -21.06 19.69 20.98
N VAL A 225 -19.86 20.06 20.53
CA VAL A 225 -18.61 19.45 21.02
C VAL A 225 -18.34 19.81 22.49
N THR A 226 -18.60 21.04 22.91
CA THR A 226 -18.40 21.45 24.32
C THR A 226 -19.45 20.86 25.27
N SER A 227 -20.70 20.69 24.85
CA SER A 227 -21.73 20.02 25.66
C SER A 227 -21.48 18.51 25.84
N ILE A 228 -20.94 17.82 24.82
CA ILE A 228 -20.47 16.42 24.96
C ILE A 228 -19.33 16.32 26.01
N PHE A 229 -18.46 17.33 26.11
CA PHE A 229 -17.37 17.33 27.09
C PHE A 229 -17.81 17.61 28.53
N VAL A 230 -18.95 18.29 28.74
CA VAL A 230 -19.50 18.60 30.07
C VAL A 230 -20.35 17.46 30.65
N ILE A 231 -20.98 16.63 29.80
CA ILE A 231 -21.90 15.56 30.25
C ILE A 231 -21.17 14.30 30.78
N ASN A 232 -19.90 14.09 30.44
CA ASN A 232 -19.10 12.94 30.94
C ASN A 232 -18.36 13.21 32.27
N LYS A 233 -18.79 14.19 33.06
CA LYS A 233 -18.23 14.46 34.40
C LYS A 233 -19.25 14.37 35.53
N THR A 234 -20.02 13.29 35.55
CA THR A 234 -20.92 12.92 36.66
C THR A 234 -20.45 11.62 37.33
N SER A 235 -20.08 11.77 38.60
CA SER A 235 -19.47 10.80 39.50
C SER A 235 -20.09 9.39 39.52
N TYR A 236 -19.23 8.37 39.46
CA TYR A 236 -19.46 7.11 40.17
C TYR A 236 -18.60 7.12 41.44
N ASN A 237 -19.22 7.43 42.58
CA ASN A 237 -18.59 7.26 43.89
C ASN A 237 -18.57 5.76 44.24
N VAL A 238 -17.38 5.16 44.27
CA VAL A 238 -17.14 3.89 44.95
C VAL A 238 -16.52 4.21 46.32
N PRO A 239 -17.02 3.65 47.45
CA PRO A 239 -16.51 4.00 48.77
C PRO A 239 -15.06 3.53 48.95
N ALA A 240 -14.22 4.39 49.51
CA ALA A 240 -12.89 4.00 49.98
C ALA A 240 -13.00 3.12 51.24
N GLN A 241 -12.36 1.95 51.20
CA GLN A 241 -11.93 1.23 52.40
C GLN A 241 -10.41 1.41 52.49
N ASN A 242 -9.96 2.21 53.45
CA ASN A 242 -8.55 2.33 53.77
C ASN A 242 -8.07 1.05 54.45
N SER A 243 -6.90 0.57 54.03
CA SER A 243 -5.96 -0.07 54.94
C SER A 243 -4.56 0.28 54.46
N ASP A 244 -3.88 1.13 55.23
CA ASP A 244 -2.50 1.53 54.98
C ASP A 244 -1.56 0.33 55.13
N THR A 245 -0.81 0.02 54.07
CA THR A 245 0.55 -0.52 54.18
C THR A 245 1.33 -0.11 52.95
N ALA A 246 2.03 1.03 53.04
CA ALA A 246 3.09 1.34 52.10
C ALA A 246 4.29 0.41 52.40
N VAL A 247 4.51 -0.58 51.53
CA VAL A 247 5.74 -1.35 51.50
C VAL A 247 6.40 -1.15 50.14
N ALA A 248 7.71 -0.89 50.20
CA ALA A 248 8.71 -0.71 49.15
C ALA A 248 8.26 -0.81 47.68
N ILE A 249 8.67 0.19 46.90
CA ILE A 249 8.72 0.18 45.44
C ILE A 249 9.38 -1.13 44.96
N GLU A 250 8.60 -2.05 44.41
CA GLU A 250 9.16 -3.18 43.68
C GLU A 250 9.83 -2.67 42.40
N ASN A 251 11.03 -3.21 42.14
CA ASN A 251 11.77 -2.95 40.91
C ASN A 251 10.91 -3.30 39.69
N PRO A 252 11.08 -2.63 38.53
CA PRO A 252 10.35 -3.00 37.32
C PRO A 252 10.56 -4.49 37.03
N ILE A 253 9.45 -5.24 36.99
CA ILE A 253 9.45 -6.69 36.79
C ILE A 253 10.28 -6.99 35.54
N PRO A 254 11.34 -7.82 35.62
CA PRO A 254 12.13 -8.15 34.45
C PRO A 254 11.22 -8.81 33.40
N ASN A 255 11.39 -8.40 32.15
CA ASN A 255 10.65 -8.84 30.98
C ASN A 255 10.95 -10.32 30.68
N LEU A 256 10.42 -11.22 31.51
CA LEU A 256 10.63 -12.66 31.44
C LEU A 256 10.09 -13.19 30.09
N PRO A 257 10.85 -14.05 29.40
CA PRO A 257 10.41 -14.60 28.13
C PRO A 257 9.15 -15.45 28.29
N ALA A 258 8.34 -15.46 27.23
CA ALA A 258 7.18 -16.33 27.12
C ALA A 258 7.55 -17.82 27.18
N GLN A 259 6.56 -18.68 27.42
CA GLN A 259 6.74 -20.12 27.28
C GLN A 259 6.81 -20.50 25.78
N PRO A 260 7.73 -21.39 25.37
CA PRO A 260 7.81 -21.87 24.00
C PRO A 260 6.76 -22.97 23.75
N ILE A 261 5.76 -22.64 22.94
CA ILE A 261 4.67 -23.56 22.56
C ILE A 261 5.05 -24.27 21.26
N ASP A 262 5.24 -25.59 21.33
CA ASP A 262 5.37 -26.41 20.14
C ASP A 262 4.00 -26.58 19.49
N LEU A 263 3.81 -25.97 18.32
CA LEU A 263 2.59 -26.09 17.52
C LEU A 263 2.61 -27.32 16.59
N GLY A 264 3.72 -28.04 16.46
CA GLY A 264 3.94 -29.05 15.41
C GLY A 264 4.43 -28.43 14.10
N LEU A 265 5.20 -27.34 14.20
CA LEU A 265 5.79 -26.57 13.11
C LEU A 265 7.32 -26.66 13.16
N SER A 266 8.03 -25.97 12.25
CA SER A 266 9.51 -25.94 12.25
C SER A 266 10.15 -25.22 13.45
N VAL A 267 9.37 -24.44 14.20
CA VAL A 267 9.78 -23.68 15.39
C VAL A 267 8.68 -23.63 16.45
N LYS A 268 9.09 -23.43 17.71
CA LYS A 268 8.18 -23.19 18.83
C LYS A 268 7.83 -21.71 18.91
N TRP A 269 6.55 -21.40 19.11
CA TRP A 269 6.03 -20.03 19.15
C TRP A 269 5.82 -19.56 20.58
N ALA A 270 6.11 -18.28 20.86
CA ALA A 270 5.92 -17.69 22.18
C ALA A 270 4.44 -17.68 22.62
N SER A 271 4.16 -17.95 23.90
CA SER A 271 2.82 -17.83 24.47
C SER A 271 2.25 -16.40 24.50
N TRP A 272 3.10 -15.36 24.48
CA TRP A 272 2.68 -13.94 24.36
C TRP A 272 3.66 -13.09 23.53
N ASN A 273 3.32 -11.81 23.33
CA ASN A 273 4.11 -10.84 22.56
C ASN A 273 5.31 -10.29 23.36
N VAL A 274 6.31 -9.73 22.67
CA VAL A 274 7.37 -8.95 23.35
C VAL A 274 6.74 -7.73 24.03
N GLY A 275 7.04 -7.55 25.32
CA GLY A 275 6.46 -6.49 26.16
C GLY A 275 5.05 -6.78 26.68
N ALA A 276 4.49 -7.98 26.42
CA ALA A 276 3.28 -8.48 27.08
C ALA A 276 3.61 -9.29 28.33
N SER A 277 2.64 -9.44 29.24
CA SER A 277 2.74 -10.33 30.42
C SER A 277 1.84 -11.56 30.32
N SER A 278 0.89 -11.57 29.38
CA SER A 278 -0.07 -12.65 29.14
C SER A 278 -0.43 -12.77 27.65
N PRO A 279 -1.02 -13.91 27.19
CA PRO A 279 -1.37 -14.10 25.78
C PRO A 279 -2.33 -13.06 25.20
N GLU A 280 -3.26 -12.56 26.03
CA GLU A 280 -4.27 -11.57 25.68
C GLU A 280 -3.74 -10.12 25.55
N ASP A 281 -2.62 -9.81 26.20
CA ASP A 281 -1.97 -8.50 26.17
C ASP A 281 -1.35 -8.20 24.81
N TYR A 282 -1.40 -6.93 24.40
CA TYR A 282 -0.89 -6.53 23.08
C TYR A 282 0.63 -6.50 22.99
N GLY A 283 1.32 -6.27 24.11
CA GLY A 283 2.76 -5.97 24.12
C GLY A 283 3.09 -4.66 23.42
N GLY A 284 4.33 -4.52 22.95
CA GLY A 284 4.76 -3.32 22.22
C GLY A 284 4.48 -3.34 20.72
N LEU A 285 4.57 -2.16 20.11
CA LEU A 285 4.43 -1.92 18.67
C LEU A 285 5.72 -1.25 18.14
N TYR A 286 6.64 -2.07 17.65
CA TYR A 286 8.03 -1.71 17.39
C TYR A 286 8.27 -1.47 15.91
N GLY A 287 9.12 -0.51 15.56
CA GLY A 287 9.58 -0.40 14.17
C GLY A 287 10.46 -1.59 13.78
N TRP A 288 10.48 -1.93 12.50
CA TRP A 288 11.30 -3.03 12.02
C TRP A 288 12.78 -2.68 12.12
N ALA A 289 13.57 -3.61 12.66
CA ALA A 289 14.99 -3.39 13.01
C ALA A 289 15.26 -2.26 14.04
N ASP A 290 14.27 -1.86 14.87
CA ASP A 290 14.52 -1.03 16.06
C ASP A 290 14.80 -1.92 17.30
N PRO A 291 16.08 -2.13 17.70
CA PRO A 291 16.40 -2.91 18.89
C PRO A 291 16.07 -2.18 20.20
N THR A 292 15.85 -0.86 20.17
CA THR A 292 15.48 -0.10 21.38
C THR A 292 14.01 -0.36 21.74
N GLY A 293 13.17 -0.41 20.71
CA GLY A 293 11.71 -0.42 20.82
C GLY A 293 11.08 0.94 21.12
N ASN A 294 11.88 2.01 21.10
CA ASN A 294 11.48 3.37 21.45
C ASN A 294 11.39 4.30 20.24
N ASN A 295 11.85 3.88 19.05
CA ASN A 295 11.80 4.74 17.87
C ASN A 295 10.35 4.84 17.35
N THR A 296 9.84 6.07 17.32
CA THR A 296 8.51 6.40 16.80
C THR A 296 8.55 7.26 15.55
N SER A 297 9.69 7.38 14.85
CA SER A 297 9.78 8.11 13.59
C SER A 297 8.83 7.54 12.52
N THR A 298 8.42 8.38 11.58
CA THR A 298 7.66 8.01 10.37
C THR A 298 8.52 8.05 9.10
N ASN A 299 9.85 8.04 9.25
CA ASN A 299 10.81 8.03 8.16
C ASN A 299 11.60 6.71 8.20
N ASN A 300 11.68 6.00 7.08
CA ASN A 300 12.38 4.72 6.97
C ASN A 300 13.89 4.85 7.22
N THR A 301 14.51 6.00 6.96
CA THR A 301 15.95 6.21 7.18
C THR A 301 16.37 6.15 8.65
N ASP A 302 15.42 6.39 9.57
CA ASP A 302 15.66 6.30 11.02
C ASP A 302 15.57 4.85 11.54
N TYR A 303 15.18 3.90 10.69
CA TYR A 303 15.18 2.47 10.98
C TYR A 303 16.28 1.84 10.13
N PRO A 304 17.22 1.09 10.72
CA PRO A 304 18.62 1.16 10.32
C PRO A 304 18.93 0.87 8.85
N ASN A 305 19.80 1.73 8.31
CA ASN A 305 20.44 1.69 6.99
C ASN A 305 19.51 1.92 5.77
N ASN A 306 20.09 2.58 4.76
CA ASN A 306 19.55 2.64 3.40
C ASN A 306 19.66 1.28 2.68
N ASN A 307 20.54 0.39 3.16
CA ASN A 307 20.63 -1.01 2.74
C ASN A 307 20.45 -1.93 3.96
N PRO A 308 19.22 -2.16 4.45
CA PRO A 308 18.97 -3.01 5.61
C PRO A 308 19.34 -4.48 5.34
N PRO A 309 19.72 -5.27 6.36
CA PRO A 309 19.96 -6.70 6.21
C PRO A 309 18.72 -7.42 5.67
N SER A 310 18.88 -8.35 4.73
CA SER A 310 17.77 -9.14 4.18
C SER A 310 17.08 -10.03 5.22
N ASN A 311 17.78 -10.34 6.32
CA ASN A 311 17.25 -11.05 7.48
C ASN A 311 17.90 -10.50 8.76
N ILE A 312 17.09 -10.11 9.74
CA ILE A 312 17.54 -9.64 11.06
C ILE A 312 17.32 -10.68 12.18
N CYS A 313 16.67 -11.81 11.91
CA CYS A 313 16.28 -12.77 12.96
C CYS A 313 17.48 -13.23 13.81
N GLY A 314 17.44 -13.01 15.12
CA GLY A 314 18.52 -13.37 16.05
C GLY A 314 19.77 -12.51 15.95
N THR A 315 19.68 -11.31 15.36
CA THR A 315 20.79 -10.33 15.28
C THR A 315 20.60 -9.19 16.28
N ASN A 316 21.58 -8.28 16.38
CA ASN A 316 21.48 -7.06 17.19
C ASN A 316 20.40 -6.06 16.72
N TYR A 317 19.68 -6.34 15.62
CA TYR A 317 18.51 -5.59 15.17
C TYR A 317 17.18 -6.23 15.58
N ASP A 318 17.20 -7.47 16.08
CA ASP A 318 16.01 -8.22 16.48
C ASP A 318 15.62 -7.89 17.92
N ILE A 319 14.53 -7.15 18.08
CA ILE A 319 14.06 -6.73 19.39
C ILE A 319 13.65 -7.89 20.31
N ALA A 320 13.23 -9.05 19.75
CA ALA A 320 12.95 -10.23 20.55
C ALA A 320 14.25 -10.82 21.12
N HIS A 321 15.28 -10.93 20.28
CA HIS A 321 16.60 -11.38 20.68
C HIS A 321 17.23 -10.46 21.75
N ILE A 322 17.16 -9.14 21.53
CA ILE A 322 17.68 -8.13 22.46
C ILE A 322 16.94 -8.15 23.81
N LYS A 323 15.60 -8.27 23.80
CA LYS A 323 14.81 -8.17 25.04
C LYS A 323 14.64 -9.49 25.80
N TRP A 324 14.69 -10.65 25.12
CA TRP A 324 14.44 -11.98 25.70
C TRP A 324 15.63 -12.96 25.60
N GLY A 325 16.74 -12.56 24.97
CA GLY A 325 17.99 -13.31 24.93
C GLY A 325 18.14 -14.27 23.74
N GLU A 326 19.31 -14.91 23.64
CA GLU A 326 19.80 -15.59 22.43
C GLU A 326 18.87 -16.69 21.87
N ASN A 327 18.08 -17.33 22.72
CA ASN A 327 17.15 -18.39 22.33
C ASN A 327 15.87 -17.88 21.62
N TRP A 328 15.62 -16.56 21.65
CA TRP A 328 14.43 -15.94 21.08
C TRP A 328 14.78 -15.03 19.92
N ARG A 329 13.87 -14.96 18.94
CA ARG A 329 14.00 -14.13 17.75
C ARG A 329 12.64 -13.88 17.10
N LEU A 330 12.60 -12.94 16.17
CA LEU A 330 11.55 -12.80 15.17
C LEU A 330 11.41 -14.10 14.33
N PRO A 331 10.20 -14.41 13.86
CA PRO A 331 9.98 -15.45 12.85
C PRO A 331 10.45 -14.96 11.47
N THR A 332 11.02 -15.86 10.69
CA THR A 332 11.31 -15.63 9.26
C THR A 332 10.03 -15.62 8.43
N LYS A 333 10.11 -15.12 7.19
CA LYS A 333 8.99 -15.13 6.24
C LYS A 333 8.38 -16.52 6.09
N ASN A 334 9.23 -17.55 6.01
CA ASN A 334 8.80 -18.93 5.79
C ASN A 334 8.13 -19.53 7.03
N GLU A 335 8.56 -19.17 8.24
CA GLU A 335 7.91 -19.60 9.49
C GLU A 335 6.54 -18.93 9.67
N VAL A 336 6.39 -17.67 9.23
CA VAL A 336 5.07 -17.01 9.19
C VAL A 336 4.15 -17.68 8.15
N LEU A 337 4.66 -18.00 6.96
CA LEU A 337 3.89 -18.77 5.96
C LEU A 337 3.49 -20.14 6.50
N GLU A 338 4.39 -20.85 7.16
CA GLU A 338 4.10 -22.14 7.77
C GLU A 338 2.97 -22.06 8.82
N LEU A 339 2.95 -21.02 9.65
CA LEU A 339 1.86 -20.76 10.60
C LEU A 339 0.52 -20.50 9.89
N CYS A 340 0.52 -19.78 8.77
CA CYS A 340 -0.68 -19.53 7.97
C CYS A 340 -1.17 -20.80 7.26
N GLU A 341 -0.27 -21.62 6.73
CA GLU A 341 -0.60 -22.78 5.88
C GLU A 341 -0.94 -24.05 6.66
N LYS A 342 -0.31 -24.27 7.83
CA LYS A 342 -0.41 -25.54 8.58
C LYS A 342 -1.29 -25.50 9.82
N CYS A 343 -1.72 -24.32 10.28
CA CYS A 343 -2.55 -24.18 11.48
C CYS A 343 -4.02 -23.91 11.16
N SER A 344 -4.90 -24.25 12.10
CA SER A 344 -6.30 -23.81 12.10
C SER A 344 -6.45 -22.49 12.84
N TRP A 345 -7.12 -21.53 12.21
CA TRP A 345 -7.30 -20.16 12.72
C TRP A 345 -8.78 -19.91 13.05
N LYS A 346 -9.08 -19.63 14.32
CA LYS A 346 -10.44 -19.29 14.79
C LYS A 346 -10.47 -17.90 15.44
N TRP A 347 -11.17 -16.94 14.82
CA TRP A 347 -11.40 -15.64 15.43
C TRP A 347 -12.24 -15.78 16.70
N THR A 348 -11.84 -15.09 17.76
CA THR A 348 -12.48 -15.20 19.08
C THR A 348 -12.23 -13.96 19.94
N SER A 349 -12.91 -13.91 21.09
CA SER A 349 -12.56 -13.00 22.18
C SER A 349 -11.99 -13.84 23.33
N TYR A 350 -10.68 -13.77 23.54
CA TYR A 350 -9.98 -14.47 24.59
C TYR A 350 -9.75 -13.50 25.76
N LYS A 351 -10.43 -13.76 26.90
CA LYS A 351 -10.40 -12.91 28.10
C LYS A 351 -10.66 -11.41 27.82
N GLY A 352 -11.56 -11.11 26.88
CA GLY A 352 -11.93 -9.74 26.49
C GLY A 352 -11.03 -9.10 25.43
N SER A 353 -9.96 -9.78 25.01
CA SER A 353 -9.11 -9.37 23.88
C SER A 353 -9.58 -10.07 22.60
N ASN A 354 -9.87 -9.32 21.54
CA ASN A 354 -10.23 -9.89 20.24
C ASN A 354 -8.98 -10.36 19.50
N GLY A 355 -9.06 -11.45 18.75
CA GLY A 355 -7.94 -11.96 17.96
C GLY A 355 -8.15 -13.38 17.46
N TYR A 356 -7.07 -14.04 17.05
CA TYR A 356 -7.11 -15.44 16.60
C TYR A 356 -6.60 -16.39 17.68
N MET A 357 -7.39 -17.43 17.94
CA MET A 357 -6.87 -18.68 18.49
C MET A 357 -6.33 -19.52 17.32
N ILE A 358 -5.04 -19.84 17.37
CA ILE A 358 -4.31 -20.55 16.32
C ILE A 358 -3.91 -21.91 16.88
N THR A 359 -4.45 -22.98 16.32
CA THR A 359 -4.17 -24.37 16.74
C THR A 359 -3.31 -25.05 15.69
N GLY A 360 -2.15 -25.58 16.07
CA GLY A 360 -1.23 -26.24 15.15
C GLY A 360 -1.45 -27.75 15.02
N PRO A 361 -0.71 -28.42 14.11
CA PRO A 361 -0.81 -29.87 13.91
C PRO A 361 -0.60 -30.74 15.16
N SER A 362 0.11 -30.24 16.17
CA SER A 362 0.28 -30.90 17.47
C SER A 362 -0.99 -30.96 18.34
N GLY A 363 -2.00 -30.14 18.04
CA GLY A 363 -3.15 -29.88 18.90
C GLY A 363 -2.93 -28.77 19.94
N ASN A 364 -1.70 -28.30 20.15
CA ASN A 364 -1.42 -27.11 20.95
C ASN A 364 -1.85 -25.83 20.23
N TYR A 365 -2.03 -24.74 20.98
CA TYR A 365 -2.49 -23.47 20.45
C TYR A 365 -1.76 -22.25 21.04
N ILE A 366 -1.78 -21.15 20.30
CA ILE A 366 -1.44 -19.80 20.76
C ILE A 366 -2.60 -18.84 20.48
N PHE A 367 -2.66 -17.73 21.23
CA PHE A 367 -3.55 -16.61 20.94
C PHE A 367 -2.76 -15.41 20.42
N LEU A 368 -3.16 -14.88 19.26
CA LEU A 368 -2.66 -13.60 18.72
C LEU A 368 -3.75 -12.52 18.84
N PRO A 369 -3.59 -11.53 19.74
CA PRO A 369 -4.52 -10.42 19.82
C PRO A 369 -4.50 -9.53 18.57
N ALA A 370 -5.63 -8.85 18.33
CA ALA A 370 -5.80 -7.80 17.32
C ALA A 370 -5.20 -6.48 17.82
N VAL A 371 -3.87 -6.47 17.88
CA VAL A 371 -3.01 -5.43 18.48
C VAL A 371 -3.04 -4.06 17.82
N GLY A 372 -3.57 -3.94 16.59
CA GLY A 372 -3.47 -2.72 15.80
C GLY A 372 -2.03 -2.40 15.38
N GLN A 373 -1.83 -1.20 14.84
CA GLN A 373 -0.54 -0.71 14.33
C GLN A 373 -0.24 0.69 14.86
N ARG A 374 1.04 1.02 15.01
CA ARG A 374 1.52 2.37 15.34
C ARG A 374 1.99 3.10 14.08
N TYR A 375 1.55 4.35 13.92
CA TYR A 375 2.12 5.33 12.99
C TYR A 375 2.51 6.60 13.76
N GLY A 376 3.79 6.94 13.75
CA GLY A 376 4.30 7.99 14.65
C GLY A 376 4.12 7.58 16.11
N THR A 377 3.53 8.45 16.92
CA THR A 377 3.06 8.14 18.29
C THR A 377 1.61 7.63 18.34
N ASN A 378 0.89 7.62 17.22
CA ASN A 378 -0.53 7.24 17.19
C ASN A 378 -0.68 5.73 17.01
N ILE A 379 -1.64 5.13 17.71
CA ILE A 379 -2.00 3.72 17.58
C ILE A 379 -3.42 3.61 17.02
N GLY A 380 -3.60 2.79 15.98
CA GLY A 380 -4.89 2.58 15.31
C GLY A 380 -5.20 1.10 15.10
N SER A 381 -6.40 0.81 14.61
CA SER A 381 -6.85 -0.53 14.18
C SER A 381 -6.91 -1.64 15.26
N GLN A 382 -6.68 -1.30 16.53
CA GLN A 382 -6.83 -2.19 17.68
C GLN A 382 -8.22 -2.84 17.72
N LYS A 383 -8.30 -4.06 18.29
CA LYS A 383 -9.50 -4.93 18.37
C LYS A 383 -10.03 -5.48 17.05
N ASN A 384 -9.62 -4.91 15.92
CA ASN A 384 -10.11 -5.25 14.58
C ASN A 384 -9.03 -5.92 13.70
N PHE A 385 -7.77 -5.51 13.84
CA PHE A 385 -6.66 -6.03 13.05
C PHE A 385 -5.44 -6.39 13.91
N GLY A 386 -4.70 -7.42 13.50
CA GLY A 386 -3.41 -7.78 14.09
C GLY A 386 -2.30 -7.69 13.05
N TYR A 387 -1.16 -7.13 13.46
CA TYR A 387 -0.01 -6.90 12.60
C TYR A 387 1.27 -7.30 13.34
N TYR A 388 2.03 -8.24 12.78
CA TYR A 388 3.10 -8.95 13.47
C TYR A 388 4.34 -9.09 12.60
N TRP A 389 5.48 -8.55 13.03
CA TRP A 389 6.69 -8.54 12.20
C TRP A 389 7.25 -9.93 11.92
N SER A 390 7.74 -10.11 10.69
CA SER A 390 8.81 -11.05 10.40
C SER A 390 10.17 -10.34 10.44
N GLY A 391 11.23 -11.06 10.80
CA GLY A 391 12.60 -10.58 10.66
C GLY A 391 13.18 -10.71 9.25
N THR A 392 12.41 -11.19 8.27
CA THR A 392 12.84 -11.23 6.86
C THR A 392 12.37 -9.98 6.11
N LEU A 393 13.31 -9.24 5.51
CA LEU A 393 13.06 -8.06 4.69
C LEU A 393 12.22 -8.40 3.44
N TYR A 394 11.40 -7.47 2.97
CA TYR A 394 10.72 -7.58 1.68
C TYR A 394 11.52 -6.85 0.59
N SER A 395 11.76 -5.56 0.79
CA SER A 395 12.61 -4.70 -0.06
C SER A 395 13.18 -3.55 0.80
N THR A 396 14.03 -2.68 0.26
CA THR A 396 14.73 -1.64 1.04
C THR A 396 13.81 -0.78 1.92
N GLY A 397 12.61 -0.44 1.47
CA GLY A 397 11.63 0.34 2.22
C GLY A 397 10.66 -0.49 3.09
N TYR A 398 10.62 -1.81 2.92
CA TYR A 398 9.50 -2.65 3.34
C TYR A 398 9.96 -3.96 3.98
N SER A 399 9.24 -4.42 5.00
CA SER A 399 9.49 -5.73 5.62
C SER A 399 8.25 -6.61 5.60
N ASN A 400 8.45 -7.94 5.62
CA ASN A 400 7.35 -8.90 5.67
C ASN A 400 6.72 -8.89 7.07
N TYR A 401 5.40 -9.07 7.11
CA TYR A 401 4.63 -9.15 8.34
C TYR A 401 3.41 -10.05 8.16
N LEU A 402 2.98 -10.70 9.24
CA LEU A 402 1.65 -11.30 9.33
C LEU A 402 0.63 -10.19 9.55
N SER A 403 -0.42 -10.21 8.73
CA SER A 403 -1.53 -9.24 8.78
C SER A 403 -2.85 -9.98 8.81
N PHE A 404 -3.76 -9.62 9.72
CA PHE A 404 -5.06 -10.28 9.84
C PHE A 404 -6.20 -9.37 10.31
N SER A 405 -7.43 -9.77 9.98
CA SER A 405 -8.72 -9.26 10.48
C SER A 405 -9.62 -10.43 10.89
N ASN A 406 -10.85 -10.17 11.34
CA ASN A 406 -11.82 -11.23 11.64
C ASN A 406 -12.27 -12.10 10.45
N THR A 407 -11.92 -11.73 9.21
CA THR A 407 -12.31 -12.44 7.98
C THR A 407 -11.15 -13.10 7.23
N GLN A 408 -9.90 -12.65 7.46
CA GLN A 408 -8.74 -13.11 6.70
C GLN A 408 -7.44 -12.97 7.50
N TYR A 409 -6.43 -13.77 7.15
CA TYR A 409 -5.06 -13.68 7.64
C TYR A 409 -4.11 -14.02 6.48
N GLN A 410 -2.98 -13.33 6.40
CA GLN A 410 -1.99 -13.54 5.33
C GLN A 410 -0.60 -13.04 5.73
N LEU A 411 0.43 -13.57 5.06
CA LEU A 411 1.70 -12.86 4.93
C LEU A 411 1.49 -11.67 3.98
N SER A 412 2.00 -10.51 4.35
CA SER A 412 2.03 -9.30 3.54
C SER A 412 3.34 -8.55 3.80
N PHE A 413 3.47 -7.31 3.32
CA PHE A 413 4.62 -6.43 3.59
C PHE A 413 4.15 -5.02 3.91
N THR A 414 4.95 -4.26 4.67
CA THR A 414 4.64 -2.88 5.02
C THR A 414 5.90 -2.07 5.39
N LEU A 415 5.77 -0.75 5.51
CA LEU A 415 6.88 0.18 5.71
C LEU A 415 7.60 -0.07 7.04
N ARG A 416 8.94 -0.09 7.03
CA ARG A 416 9.77 -0.47 8.20
C ARG A 416 9.53 0.43 9.42
N TYR A 417 9.16 1.70 9.22
CA TYR A 417 8.90 2.64 10.31
C TYR A 417 7.61 2.40 11.11
N LEU A 418 6.66 1.61 10.58
CA LEU A 418 5.40 1.32 11.25
C LEU A 418 5.65 0.43 12.48
N GLY A 419 4.94 0.68 13.58
CA GLY A 419 5.03 -0.20 14.74
C GLY A 419 4.08 -1.39 14.59
N CYS A 420 4.63 -2.57 14.35
CA CYS A 420 3.90 -3.84 14.45
C CYS A 420 4.31 -4.58 15.73
N SER A 421 3.47 -5.50 16.20
CA SER A 421 3.82 -6.32 17.36
C SER A 421 4.82 -7.40 16.96
N VAL A 422 5.41 -8.05 17.96
CA VAL A 422 6.41 -9.10 17.79
C VAL A 422 5.97 -10.29 18.62
N ARG A 423 5.74 -11.41 17.93
CA ARG A 423 5.49 -12.73 18.52
C ARG A 423 6.73 -13.59 18.27
N PRO A 424 7.62 -13.79 19.26
CA PRO A 424 8.88 -14.48 19.04
C PRO A 424 8.72 -15.98 18.77
N VAL A 425 9.77 -16.56 18.19
CA VAL A 425 9.96 -18.00 18.03
C VAL A 425 11.30 -18.45 18.60
N SER A 426 11.38 -19.74 18.93
CA SER A 426 12.57 -20.44 19.42
C SER A 426 12.69 -21.82 18.76
N LYS A 427 13.86 -22.46 18.85
CA LYS A 427 14.10 -23.82 18.31
C LYS A 427 13.62 -24.91 19.26
#